data_AF-A0AAN8YRE7-F1
#
_entry.id   AF-A0AAN8YRE7-F1
#
_cell.length_a   1.000
_cell.length_b   1.000
_cell.length_c   1.000
_cell.angle_alpha   90.00
_cell.angle_beta   90.00
_cell.angle_gamma   90.00
#
_symmetry.space_group_name_H-M   'P 1'
#
loop_
_entity.id
_entity.type
_entity.pdbx_description
1 polymer ?
#
loop_
_entity_poly.entity_id
_entity_poly.type
_entity_poly.pdbx_seq_one_letter_code
_entity_poly.pdbx_strand_id
1 'polypeptide(L)'
;EESIKKKKKKSNGSAKLLGCSSQTGCVREARKLEAQLDEQMHIYRKLVSTKADVGTNDDLESGIDQLLNQLKQVNTHMQAWVSSGGSEIVSHTLTRHHEILQDLTQEFFRLRSSLRAKKEHASLLEGFREFDRSRLDLEDGSGSDAQALLKEHASISRSTGQMDTVISQAQATFGSLVLQRSTFGGINSKLSNVGSRLPTVNQILSSIKRKKSMDTIILSLVASVCTFLILIYWLTK
;
A
#
# COMPACT_ATOMS: atom_id res chain seq x y z
N GLU A 1 40.15 -3.83 0.43
CA GLU A 1 39.24 -4.68 1.26
C GLU A 1 38.70 -4.02 2.52
N GLU A 2 39.45 -3.14 3.19
CA GLU A 2 39.04 -2.57 4.50
C GLU A 2 37.79 -1.67 4.45
N SER A 3 37.61 -0.90 3.37
CA SER A 3 36.42 -0.07 3.14
C SER A 3 35.14 -0.88 2.94
N ILE A 4 35.24 -2.10 2.36
CA ILE A 4 34.11 -3.01 2.17
C ILE A 4 33.72 -3.66 3.51
N LYS A 5 34.71 -4.04 4.34
CA LYS A 5 34.48 -4.55 5.70
C LYS A 5 33.82 -3.51 6.60
N LYS A 6 34.24 -2.24 6.55
CA LYS A 6 33.59 -1.14 7.30
C LYS A 6 32.15 -0.89 6.86
N LYS A 7 31.86 -0.90 5.55
CA LYS A 7 30.48 -0.78 5.03
C LYS A 7 29.59 -1.95 5.50
N LYS A 8 30.10 -3.19 5.43
CA LYS A 8 29.36 -4.39 5.84
C LYS A 8 29.09 -4.43 7.35
N LYS A 9 30.05 -3.97 8.17
CA LYS A 9 29.91 -3.89 9.64
C LYS A 9 28.91 -2.79 10.06
N LYS A 10 28.90 -1.64 9.37
CA LYS A 10 27.92 -0.56 9.60
C LYS A 10 26.50 -0.97 9.17
N SER A 11 26.37 -1.66 8.03
CA SER A 11 25.10 -2.24 7.57
C SER A 11 24.54 -3.27 8.55
N ASN A 12 25.38 -4.17 9.10
CA ASN A 12 24.96 -5.15 10.11
C ASN A 12 24.56 -4.52 11.44
N GLY A 13 25.15 -3.38 11.82
CA GLY A 13 24.77 -2.64 13.04
C GLY A 13 23.38 -2.03 12.93
N SER A 14 23.07 -1.37 11.80
CA SER A 14 21.75 -0.79 11.52
C SER A 14 20.67 -1.87 11.34
N ALA A 15 21.01 -3.01 10.73
CA ALA A 15 20.13 -4.17 10.59
C ALA A 15 19.62 -4.70 11.94
N LYS A 16 20.49 -4.67 12.96
CA LYS A 16 20.20 -5.21 14.28
C LYS A 16 19.35 -4.27 15.14
N LEU A 17 19.43 -2.96 14.90
CA LEU A 17 18.60 -1.93 15.54
C LEU A 17 17.16 -1.88 14.98
N LEU A 18 16.95 -2.29 13.73
CA LEU A 18 15.64 -2.29 13.05
C LEU A 18 14.91 -3.65 13.10
N GLY A 19 15.41 -4.62 13.89
CA GLY A 19 14.81 -5.98 13.95
C GLY A 19 15.03 -6.85 12.70
N CYS A 20 15.62 -6.32 11.63
CA CYS A 20 16.01 -7.06 10.43
C CYS A 20 17.32 -7.86 10.63
N SER A 21 17.36 -8.78 11.60
CA SER A 21 18.50 -9.69 11.78
C SER A 21 18.60 -10.77 10.69
N SER A 22 17.51 -10.99 9.95
CA SER A 22 17.38 -11.97 8.87
C SER A 22 16.46 -11.46 7.76
N GLN A 23 16.59 -12.04 6.57
CA GLN A 23 15.75 -11.74 5.39
C GLN A 23 14.25 -11.89 5.70
N THR A 24 13.87 -12.95 6.42
CA THR A 24 12.50 -13.21 6.87
C THR A 24 12.05 -12.24 7.94
N GLY A 25 12.95 -11.79 8.82
CA GLY A 25 12.67 -10.73 9.80
C GLY A 25 12.30 -9.40 9.13
N CYS A 26 13.02 -9.02 8.07
CA CYS A 26 12.77 -7.77 7.37
C CYS A 26 11.44 -7.73 6.63
N VAL A 27 11.06 -8.84 5.99
CA VAL A 27 9.73 -8.99 5.36
C VAL A 27 8.62 -8.96 6.41
N ARG A 28 8.84 -9.54 7.59
CA ARG A 28 7.86 -9.51 8.68
C ARG A 28 7.65 -8.10 9.23
N GLU A 29 8.73 -7.37 9.47
CA GLU A 29 8.64 -5.98 9.93
C GLU A 29 8.01 -5.06 8.88
N ALA A 30 8.35 -5.22 7.59
CA ALA A 30 7.68 -4.47 6.52
C ALA A 30 6.16 -4.66 6.55
N ARG A 31 5.67 -5.90 6.63
CA ARG A 31 4.22 -6.17 6.71
C ARG A 31 3.56 -5.60 7.97
N LYS A 32 4.28 -5.60 9.10
CA LYS A 32 3.78 -5.04 10.35
C LYS A 32 3.66 -3.52 10.28
N LEU A 33 4.61 -2.85 9.64
CA LEU A 33 4.56 -1.42 9.39
C LEU A 33 3.48 -1.05 8.38
N GLU A 34 3.29 -1.84 7.32
CA GLU A 34 2.19 -1.68 6.35
C GLU A 34 0.83 -1.76 7.04
N ALA A 35 0.59 -2.78 7.86
CA ALA A 35 -0.69 -2.94 8.57
C ALA A 35 -0.99 -1.76 9.52
N GLN A 36 0.01 -1.28 10.26
CA GLN A 36 -0.14 -0.10 11.12
C GLN A 36 -0.40 1.17 10.29
N LEU A 37 0.27 1.32 9.15
CA LEU A 37 0.10 2.45 8.26
C LEU A 37 -1.30 2.46 7.64
N ASP A 38 -1.81 1.31 7.20
CA ASP A 38 -3.18 1.16 6.69
C ASP A 38 -4.24 1.54 7.74
N GLU A 39 -4.05 1.12 8.99
CA GLU A 39 -4.94 1.47 10.10
C GLU A 39 -4.96 2.98 10.36
N GLN A 40 -3.79 3.61 10.45
CA GLN A 40 -3.68 5.06 10.63
C GLN A 40 -4.25 5.83 9.43
N MET A 41 -4.03 5.35 8.20
CA MET A 41 -4.60 5.93 6.99
C MET A 41 -6.12 5.86 6.99
N HIS A 42 -6.70 4.77 7.49
CA HIS A 42 -8.15 4.62 7.63
C HIS A 42 -8.72 5.64 8.63
N ILE A 43 -8.07 5.81 9.78
CA ILE A 43 -8.46 6.82 10.78
C ILE A 43 -8.37 8.22 10.18
N TYR A 44 -7.28 8.53 9.48
CA TYR A 44 -7.08 9.82 8.80
C TYR A 44 -8.16 10.07 7.75
N ARG A 45 -8.50 9.06 6.93
CA ARG A 45 -9.60 9.14 5.96
C ARG A 45 -10.95 9.44 6.62
N LYS A 46 -11.22 8.78 7.75
CA LYS A 46 -12.45 9.02 8.52
C LYS A 46 -12.49 10.46 9.03
N LEU A 47 -11.39 10.96 9.60
CA LEU A 47 -11.27 12.35 10.07
C LEU A 47 -11.49 13.35 8.93
N VAL A 48 -10.82 13.17 7.79
CA VAL A 48 -11.00 14.00 6.59
C VAL A 48 -12.47 14.03 6.13
N SER A 49 -13.23 12.94 6.36
CA SER A 49 -14.64 12.86 6.02
C SER A 49 -15.56 13.50 7.07
N THR A 50 -15.33 13.25 8.37
CA THR A 50 -16.29 13.58 9.44
C THR A 50 -16.04 14.89 10.17
N LYS A 51 -14.81 15.42 10.20
CA LYS A 51 -14.48 16.70 10.86
C LYS A 51 -13.04 17.14 10.58
N ALA A 52 -12.84 18.34 10.05
CA ALA A 52 -11.53 18.98 9.95
C ALA A 52 -11.14 19.63 11.29
N ASP A 53 -11.04 18.85 12.37
CA ASP A 53 -10.53 19.36 13.65
C ASP A 53 -9.01 19.56 13.57
N VAL A 54 -8.56 20.81 13.64
CA VAL A 54 -7.20 21.21 13.24
C VAL A 54 -6.10 20.56 14.09
N GLY A 55 -6.33 20.35 15.39
CA GLY A 55 -5.30 19.81 16.30
C GLY A 55 -5.05 18.32 16.13
N THR A 56 -6.11 17.53 16.01
CA THR A 56 -6.01 16.06 15.94
C THR A 56 -5.39 15.57 14.61
N ASN A 57 -5.45 16.40 13.55
CA ASN A 57 -4.95 16.06 12.23
C ASN A 57 -3.42 16.09 12.13
N ASP A 58 -2.76 17.06 12.79
CA ASP A 58 -1.31 17.28 12.64
C ASP A 58 -0.51 16.16 13.34
N ASP A 59 -0.95 15.71 14.52
CA ASP A 59 -0.34 14.57 15.22
C ASP A 59 -0.44 13.28 14.41
N LEU A 60 -1.61 13.02 13.82
CA LEU A 60 -1.87 11.84 13.00
C LEU A 60 -1.08 11.87 11.68
N GLU A 61 -1.00 13.05 11.04
CA GLU A 61 -0.20 13.29 9.85
C GLU A 61 1.28 13.00 10.11
N SER A 62 1.82 13.51 11.23
CA SER A 62 3.21 13.25 11.63
C SER A 62 3.49 11.78 11.93
N GLY A 63 2.53 11.06 12.52
CA GLY A 63 2.62 9.62 12.77
C GLY A 63 2.66 8.80 11.48
N ILE A 64 1.83 9.17 10.49
CA ILE A 64 1.80 8.55 9.16
C ILE A 64 3.13 8.81 8.42
N ASP A 65 3.65 10.04 8.45
CA ASP A 65 4.96 10.37 7.87
C ASP A 65 6.12 9.60 8.52
N GLN A 66 6.06 9.37 9.83
CA GLN A 66 7.07 8.57 10.54
C GLN A 66 7.01 7.09 10.11
N LEU A 67 5.81 6.50 10.04
CA LEU A 67 5.60 5.12 9.59
C LEU A 67 6.04 4.91 8.15
N LEU A 68 5.72 5.85 7.25
CA LEU A 68 6.18 5.85 5.85
C LEU A 68 7.71 5.87 5.77
N ASN A 69 8.37 6.73 6.55
CA ASN A 69 9.83 6.79 6.60
C ASN A 69 10.47 5.52 7.16
N GLN A 70 9.84 4.88 8.16
CA GLN A 70 10.31 3.59 8.69
C GLN A 70 10.17 2.48 7.64
N LEU A 71 9.03 2.39 6.95
CA LEU A 71 8.81 1.41 5.89
C LEU A 71 9.80 1.61 4.72
N LYS A 72 10.08 2.87 4.35
CA LYS A 72 11.09 3.21 3.34
C LYS A 72 12.50 2.74 3.73
N GLN A 73 12.86 2.89 5.00
CA GLN A 73 14.14 2.41 5.53
C GLN A 73 14.25 0.89 5.49
N VAL A 74 13.18 0.19 5.90
CA VAL A 74 13.10 -1.28 5.84
C VAL A 74 13.20 -1.77 4.40
N ASN A 75 12.52 -1.13 3.45
CA ASN A 75 12.61 -1.45 2.02
C ASN A 75 14.03 -1.21 1.46
N THR A 76 14.67 -0.10 1.82
CA THR A 76 16.07 0.17 1.42
C THR A 76 17.03 -0.89 1.94
N HIS A 77 16.82 -1.32 3.19
CA HIS A 77 17.61 -2.39 3.78
C HIS A 77 17.37 -3.74 3.08
N MET A 78 16.11 -4.08 2.80
CA MET A 78 15.74 -5.27 2.05
C MET A 78 16.34 -5.26 0.63
N GLN A 79 16.43 -4.09 -0.02
CA GLN A 79 17.13 -3.91 -1.29
C GLN A 79 18.64 -4.18 -1.21
N ALA A 80 19.29 -3.76 -0.13
CA ALA A 80 20.70 -4.07 0.12
C ALA A 80 20.92 -5.60 0.30
N TRP A 81 19.98 -6.29 0.94
CA TRP A 81 20.00 -7.75 1.07
C TRP A 81 19.84 -8.47 -0.27
N VAL A 82 18.86 -8.06 -1.08
CA VAL A 82 18.65 -8.60 -2.44
C VAL A 82 19.92 -8.41 -3.28
N SER A 83 20.50 -7.20 -3.26
CA SER A 83 21.72 -6.88 -4.02
C SER A 83 22.96 -7.65 -3.54
N SER A 84 22.97 -8.15 -2.30
CA SER A 84 24.09 -8.93 -1.73
C SER A 84 24.05 -10.43 -2.03
N GLY A 85 23.13 -10.88 -2.89
CA GLY A 85 22.92 -12.29 -3.23
C GLY A 85 21.66 -12.91 -2.62
N GLY A 86 20.61 -12.10 -2.41
CA GLY A 86 19.33 -12.58 -1.89
C GLY A 86 18.57 -13.44 -2.90
N SER A 87 17.71 -14.33 -2.39
CA SER A 87 16.82 -15.18 -3.20
C SER A 87 15.90 -14.36 -4.14
N GLU A 88 15.54 -14.91 -5.30
CA GLU A 88 14.64 -14.28 -6.29
C GLU A 88 13.24 -13.96 -5.74
N ILE A 89 12.76 -14.78 -4.80
CA ILE A 89 11.53 -14.57 -4.02
C ILE A 89 11.62 -13.26 -3.19
N VAL A 90 12.84 -12.97 -2.73
CA VAL A 90 13.35 -11.67 -2.22
C VAL A 90 12.90 -10.47 -3.02
N SER A 91 13.38 -10.50 -4.26
CA SER A 91 13.25 -9.43 -5.22
C SER A 91 11.80 -9.15 -5.54
N HIS A 92 10.99 -10.19 -5.78
CA HIS A 92 9.57 -10.01 -6.06
C HIS A 92 8.81 -9.43 -4.86
N THR A 93 9.12 -9.90 -3.65
CA THR A 93 8.51 -9.37 -2.42
C THR A 93 8.90 -7.90 -2.21
N LEU A 94 10.16 -7.54 -2.46
CA LEU A 94 10.66 -6.17 -2.39
C LEU A 94 9.97 -5.25 -3.40
N THR A 95 9.81 -5.70 -4.66
CA THR A 95 9.08 -4.93 -5.69
C THR A 95 7.67 -4.61 -5.22
N ARG A 96 6.96 -5.62 -4.69
CA ARG A 96 5.61 -5.43 -4.14
C ARG A 96 5.59 -4.44 -2.97
N HIS A 97 6.53 -4.54 -2.04
CA HIS A 97 6.62 -3.58 -0.92
C HIS A 97 6.93 -2.16 -1.40
N HIS A 98 7.64 -1.99 -2.53
CA HIS A 98 7.87 -0.68 -3.14
C HIS A 98 6.60 -0.10 -3.75
N GLU A 99 5.83 -0.92 -4.48
CA GLU A 99 4.53 -0.55 -5.05
C GLU A 99 3.54 -0.14 -3.95
N ILE A 100 3.43 -0.93 -2.88
CA ILE A 100 2.56 -0.63 -1.73
C ILE A 100 2.97 0.70 -1.08
N LEU A 101 4.26 0.89 -0.82
CA LEU A 101 4.74 2.15 -0.23
C LEU A 101 4.43 3.35 -1.12
N GLN A 102 4.58 3.22 -2.44
CA GLN A 102 4.27 4.29 -3.38
C GLN A 102 2.77 4.61 -3.38
N ASP A 103 1.90 3.60 -3.43
CA ASP A 103 0.45 3.77 -3.40
C ASP A 103 -0.01 4.45 -2.11
N LEU A 104 0.47 3.98 -0.94
CA LEU A 104 0.16 4.58 0.36
C LEU A 104 0.65 6.03 0.48
N THR A 105 1.84 6.33 -0.05
CA THR A 105 2.38 7.71 -0.06
C THR A 105 1.53 8.64 -0.92
N GLN A 106 1.13 8.17 -2.11
CA GLN A 106 0.29 8.92 -3.02
C GLN A 106 -1.11 9.15 -2.43
N GLU A 107 -1.68 8.12 -1.81
CA GLU A 107 -2.95 8.23 -1.11
C GLU A 107 -2.87 9.27 0.01
N PHE A 108 -1.85 9.22 0.86
CA PHE A 108 -1.65 10.17 1.94
C PHE A 108 -1.60 11.61 1.45
N PHE A 109 -0.82 11.89 0.40
CA PHE A 109 -0.76 13.22 -0.21
C PHE A 109 -2.12 13.69 -0.74
N ARG A 110 -2.90 12.79 -1.34
CA ARG A 110 -4.26 13.09 -1.82
C ARG A 110 -5.23 13.39 -0.67
N LEU A 111 -5.14 12.65 0.44
CA LEU A 111 -5.98 12.93 1.62
C LEU A 111 -5.60 14.26 2.25
N ARG A 112 -4.31 14.56 2.36
CA ARG A 112 -3.79 15.81 2.89
C ARG A 112 -4.21 17.02 2.07
N SER A 113 -4.15 16.93 0.74
CA SER A 113 -4.63 18.02 -0.13
C SER A 113 -6.15 18.21 -0.04
N SER A 114 -6.90 17.11 0.04
CA SER A 114 -8.36 17.15 0.26
C SER A 114 -8.72 17.80 1.59
N LEU A 115 -8.01 17.47 2.67
CA LEU A 115 -8.19 18.08 3.98
C LEU A 115 -7.89 19.58 3.96
N ARG A 116 -6.78 19.99 3.30
CA ARG A 116 -6.42 21.40 3.13
C ARG A 116 -7.50 22.18 2.38
N ALA A 117 -7.98 21.65 1.26
CA ALA A 117 -9.05 22.29 0.51
C ALA A 117 -10.32 22.47 1.38
N LYS A 118 -10.71 21.43 2.14
CA LYS A 118 -11.84 21.53 3.08
C LYS A 118 -11.61 22.58 4.18
N LYS A 119 -10.39 22.67 4.71
CA LYS A 119 -10.03 23.67 5.73
C LYS A 119 -10.09 25.09 5.18
N GLU A 120 -9.59 25.32 3.98
CA GLU A 120 -9.69 26.62 3.29
C GLU A 120 -11.15 27.00 3.05
N HIS A 121 -11.97 26.07 2.55
CA HIS A 121 -13.40 26.29 2.39
C HIS A 121 -14.12 26.60 3.71
N ALA A 122 -13.79 25.90 4.79
CA ALA A 122 -14.35 26.15 6.12
C ALA A 122 -13.94 27.53 6.64
N SER A 123 -12.67 27.92 6.50
CA SER A 123 -12.16 29.23 6.92
C SER A 123 -12.82 30.39 6.15
N LEU A 124 -13.10 30.20 4.86
CA LEU A 124 -13.82 31.20 4.05
C LEU A 124 -15.29 31.33 4.50
N LEU A 125 -15.95 30.22 4.83
CA LEU A 125 -17.31 30.20 5.36
C LEU A 125 -17.40 30.85 6.75
N GLU A 126 -16.41 30.62 7.61
CA GLU A 126 -16.28 31.28 8.91
C GLU A 126 -16.18 32.79 8.73
N GLY A 127 -15.31 33.26 7.83
CA GLY A 127 -15.16 34.68 7.52
C GLY A 127 -16.44 35.31 6.96
N PHE A 128 -17.20 34.59 6.14
CA PHE A 128 -18.49 35.06 5.64
C PHE A 128 -19.57 35.10 6.73
N ARG A 129 -19.59 34.11 7.64
CA ARG A 129 -20.50 34.08 8.80
C ARG A 129 -20.19 35.22 9.77
N GLU A 130 -18.92 35.52 10.00
CA GLU A 130 -18.49 36.62 10.88
C GLU A 130 -18.81 37.99 10.26
N PHE A 131 -18.63 38.14 8.95
CA PHE A 131 -19.05 39.35 8.22
C PHE A 131 -20.57 39.56 8.28
N ASP A 132 -21.36 38.50 8.04
CA ASP A 132 -22.82 38.53 8.11
C ASP A 132 -23.31 38.83 9.54
N ARG A 133 -22.66 38.25 10.56
CA ARG A 133 -22.93 38.55 11.97
C ARG A 133 -22.61 40.00 12.31
N SER A 134 -21.45 40.50 11.88
CA SER A 134 -21.06 41.91 12.09
C SER A 134 -22.03 42.87 11.42
N ARG A 135 -22.59 42.50 10.26
CA ARG A 135 -23.62 43.29 9.57
C ARG A 135 -24.96 43.28 10.29
N LEU A 136 -25.36 42.12 10.80
CA LEU A 136 -26.56 41.97 11.63
C LEU A 136 -26.46 42.79 12.93
N ASP A 137 -25.30 42.80 13.58
CA ASP A 137 -25.04 43.62 14.79
C ASP A 137 -25.12 45.14 14.52
N LEU A 138 -24.84 45.57 13.29
CA LEU A 138 -24.98 46.95 12.83
C LEU A 138 -26.41 47.33 12.40
N GLU A 139 -27.29 46.33 12.17
CA GLU A 139 -28.66 46.49 11.65
C GLU A 139 -29.75 46.13 12.68
N ASP A 140 -29.37 45.81 13.93
CA ASP A 140 -30.22 45.45 15.08
C ASP A 140 -31.15 46.58 15.59
N GLY A 141 -31.38 47.61 14.77
CA GLY A 141 -32.31 48.68 15.07
C GLY A 141 -33.77 48.41 14.69
N SER A 142 -34.10 47.49 13.75
CA SER A 142 -35.50 47.42 13.26
C SER A 142 -35.98 46.17 12.46
N GLY A 143 -35.22 45.08 12.29
CA GLY A 143 -35.54 44.09 11.21
C GLY A 143 -35.55 42.59 11.53
N SER A 144 -35.36 42.17 12.79
CA SER A 144 -34.99 40.80 13.20
C SER A 144 -35.77 39.64 12.55
N ASP A 145 -37.09 39.68 12.51
CA ASP A 145 -37.88 38.46 12.21
C ASP A 145 -37.99 38.16 10.71
N ALA A 146 -38.15 39.19 9.89
CA ALA A 146 -38.23 39.03 8.43
C ALA A 146 -36.87 38.61 7.84
N GLN A 147 -35.77 39.12 8.41
CA GLN A 147 -34.41 38.77 7.99
C GLN A 147 -34.02 37.36 8.43
N ALA A 148 -34.44 36.93 9.63
CA ALA A 148 -34.27 35.56 10.10
C ALA A 148 -34.99 34.55 9.19
N LEU A 149 -36.23 34.84 8.77
CA LEU A 149 -37.00 33.98 7.86
C LEU A 149 -36.39 33.93 6.45
N LEU A 150 -35.92 35.06 5.91
CA LEU A 150 -35.24 35.09 4.60
C LEU A 150 -33.92 34.32 4.63
N LYS A 151 -33.17 34.41 5.74
CA LYS A 151 -31.93 33.65 5.96
C LYS A 151 -32.20 32.16 6.08
N GLU A 152 -33.28 31.77 6.77
CA GLU A 152 -33.70 30.37 6.84
C GLU A 152 -34.07 29.85 5.44
N HIS A 153 -34.87 30.60 4.68
CA HIS A 153 -35.27 30.23 3.32
C HIS A 153 -34.08 30.11 2.36
N ALA A 154 -33.11 31.02 2.46
CA ALA A 154 -31.86 30.95 1.71
C ALA A 154 -31.02 29.72 2.11
N SER A 155 -30.96 29.39 3.41
CA SER A 155 -30.25 28.21 3.91
C SER A 155 -30.90 26.89 3.49
N ILE A 156 -32.24 26.83 3.43
CA ILE A 156 -33.01 25.69 2.94
C ILE A 156 -32.75 25.50 1.44
N SER A 157 -32.86 26.57 0.64
CA SER A 157 -32.57 26.51 -0.80
C SER A 157 -31.15 26.04 -1.11
N ARG A 158 -30.16 26.49 -0.31
CA ARG A 158 -28.77 26.02 -0.41
C ARG A 158 -28.62 24.54 -0.06
N SER A 159 -29.36 24.07 0.94
CA SER A 159 -29.37 22.67 1.37
C SER A 159 -30.00 21.76 0.31
N THR A 160 -31.05 22.21 -0.38
CA THR A 160 -31.67 21.50 -1.51
C THR A 160 -30.70 21.33 -2.68
N GLY A 161 -29.96 22.37 -3.06
CA GLY A 161 -28.96 22.26 -4.14
C GLY A 161 -27.78 21.33 -3.81
N GLN A 162 -27.39 21.26 -2.53
CA GLN A 162 -26.37 20.31 -2.07
C GLN A 162 -26.86 18.87 -2.11
N MET A 163 -28.14 18.61 -1.80
CA MET A 163 -28.75 17.29 -1.96
C MET A 163 -28.74 16.81 -3.41
N ASP A 164 -29.05 17.68 -4.38
CA ASP A 164 -28.95 17.34 -5.81
C ASP A 164 -27.53 16.98 -6.24
N THR A 165 -26.52 17.66 -5.68
CA THR A 165 -25.11 17.35 -5.95
C THR A 165 -24.71 15.99 -5.37
N VAL A 166 -25.18 15.65 -4.17
CA VAL A 166 -24.96 14.33 -3.55
C VAL A 166 -25.68 13.22 -4.34
N ILE A 167 -26.88 13.49 -4.86
CA ILE A 167 -27.62 12.56 -5.74
C ILE A 167 -26.88 12.34 -7.05
N SER A 168 -26.39 13.41 -7.69
CA SER A 168 -25.60 13.33 -8.93
C SER A 168 -24.27 12.59 -8.70
N GLN A 169 -23.58 12.86 -7.59
CA GLN A 169 -22.34 12.17 -7.22
C GLN A 169 -22.59 10.68 -6.89
N ALA A 170 -23.72 10.35 -6.25
CA ALA A 170 -24.12 8.96 -6.02
C ALA A 170 -24.42 8.25 -7.34
N GLN A 171 -25.17 8.88 -8.26
CA GLN A 171 -25.45 8.32 -9.59
C GLN A 171 -24.17 8.11 -10.42
N ALA A 172 -23.23 9.05 -10.39
CA ALA A 172 -21.92 8.91 -11.02
C ALA A 172 -21.11 7.74 -10.42
N THR A 173 -21.18 7.56 -9.09
CA THR A 173 -20.53 6.45 -8.38
C THR A 173 -21.17 5.09 -8.72
N PHE A 174 -22.50 5.02 -8.83
CA PHE A 174 -23.19 3.82 -9.32
C PHE A 174 -22.80 3.50 -10.77
N GLY A 175 -22.70 4.51 -11.64
CA GLY A 175 -22.22 4.36 -13.01
C GLY A 175 -20.78 3.83 -13.08
N SER A 176 -19.87 4.38 -12.28
CA SER A 176 -18.48 3.91 -12.23
C SER A 176 -18.36 2.50 -11.66
N LEU A 177 -19.15 2.13 -10.64
CA LEU A 177 -19.17 0.78 -10.07
C LEU A 177 -19.75 -0.25 -11.04
N VAL A 178 -20.77 0.11 -11.84
CA VAL A 178 -21.31 -0.76 -12.91
C VAL A 178 -20.30 -0.92 -14.05
N LEU A 179 -19.61 0.15 -14.46
CA LEU A 179 -18.52 0.08 -15.44
C LEU A 179 -17.33 -0.76 -14.92
N GLN A 180 -17.02 -0.65 -13.62
CA GLN A 180 -16.00 -1.45 -12.95
C GLN A 180 -16.40 -2.93 -12.87
N ARG A 181 -17.69 -3.24 -12.70
CA ARG A 181 -18.23 -4.62 -12.79
C ARG A 181 -18.13 -5.21 -14.20
N SER A 182 -18.41 -4.40 -15.23
CA SER A 182 -18.20 -4.79 -16.63
C SER A 182 -16.71 -5.05 -16.94
N THR A 183 -15.81 -4.24 -16.37
CA THR A 183 -14.36 -4.40 -16.49
C THR A 183 -13.88 -5.70 -15.83
N PHE A 184 -14.41 -6.08 -14.66
CA PHE A 184 -14.13 -7.38 -14.03
C PHE A 184 -14.63 -8.58 -14.86
N GLY A 185 -15.73 -8.44 -15.61
CA GLY A 185 -16.18 -9.46 -16.57
C GLY A 185 -15.19 -9.68 -17.72
N GLY A 186 -14.53 -8.62 -18.20
CA GLY A 186 -13.50 -8.69 -19.24
C GLY A 186 -12.15 -9.25 -18.79
N ILE A 187 -11.85 -9.24 -17.48
CA ILE A 187 -10.62 -9.84 -16.95
C ILE A 187 -10.70 -11.38 -17.02
N ASN A 188 -11.90 -11.96 -16.87
CA ASN A 188 -12.09 -13.43 -16.96
C ASN A 188 -11.89 -13.96 -18.39
N SER A 189 -12.25 -13.19 -19.42
CA SER A 189 -12.00 -13.53 -20.83
C SER A 189 -10.53 -13.36 -21.23
N LYS A 190 -9.82 -12.37 -20.66
CA LYS A 190 -8.37 -12.22 -20.83
C LYS A 190 -7.56 -13.29 -20.05
N LEU A 191 -8.01 -13.70 -18.86
CA LEU A 191 -7.39 -14.78 -18.07
C LEU A 191 -7.59 -16.16 -18.74
N SER A 192 -8.75 -16.42 -19.35
CA SER A 192 -8.99 -17.61 -20.18
C SER A 192 -8.06 -17.65 -21.41
N ASN A 193 -7.80 -16.50 -22.04
CA ASN A 193 -6.88 -16.39 -23.17
C ASN A 193 -5.38 -16.42 -22.77
N VAL A 194 -5.04 -16.20 -21.49
CA VAL A 194 -3.71 -16.47 -20.94
C VAL A 194 -3.58 -17.95 -20.55
N GLY A 195 -4.68 -18.61 -20.19
CA GLY A 195 -4.76 -20.06 -19.98
C GLY A 195 -4.37 -20.90 -21.21
N SER A 196 -4.64 -20.42 -22.43
CA SER A 196 -4.22 -21.08 -23.67
C SER A 196 -2.73 -20.92 -24.00
N ARG A 197 -1.98 -20.08 -23.26
CA ARG A 197 -0.52 -19.90 -23.36
C ARG A 197 0.26 -20.56 -22.22
N LEU A 198 -0.43 -21.16 -21.24
CA LEU A 198 0.13 -22.02 -20.21
C LEU A 198 0.58 -23.46 -20.62
N PRO A 199 0.71 -23.87 -21.90
CA PRO A 199 1.48 -25.09 -22.20
C PRO A 199 3.00 -24.91 -22.13
N THR A 200 3.52 -23.66 -22.10
CA THR A 200 4.97 -23.43 -22.27
C THR A 200 5.74 -23.39 -20.94
N VAL A 201 5.10 -22.95 -19.84
CA VAL A 201 5.77 -22.83 -18.54
C VAL A 201 6.08 -24.20 -17.90
N ASN A 202 5.32 -25.24 -18.29
CA ASN A 202 5.57 -26.61 -17.83
C ASN A 202 6.75 -27.30 -18.57
N GLN A 203 7.07 -26.86 -19.79
CA GLN A 203 8.25 -27.36 -20.52
C GLN A 203 9.55 -26.77 -19.95
N ILE A 204 9.54 -25.51 -19.55
CA ILE A 204 10.73 -24.83 -19.02
C ILE A 204 11.04 -25.33 -17.60
N LEU A 205 10.02 -25.52 -16.75
CA LEU A 205 10.19 -26.08 -15.40
C LEU A 205 10.62 -27.56 -15.41
N SER A 206 10.18 -28.33 -16.42
CA SER A 206 10.66 -29.70 -16.68
C SER A 206 12.14 -29.72 -17.11
N SER A 207 12.53 -28.83 -18.01
CA SER A 207 13.91 -28.79 -18.53
C SER A 207 14.96 -28.40 -17.46
N ILE A 208 14.59 -27.54 -16.51
CA ILE A 208 15.44 -27.14 -15.38
C ILE A 208 15.60 -28.26 -14.34
N LYS A 209 14.56 -29.06 -14.07
CA LYS A 209 14.68 -30.23 -13.19
C LYS A 209 15.45 -31.40 -13.82
N ARG A 210 15.48 -31.51 -15.15
CA ARG A 210 16.09 -32.65 -15.86
C ARG A 210 17.63 -32.67 -15.84
N LYS A 211 18.28 -31.51 -15.70
CA LYS A 211 19.76 -31.44 -15.64
C LYS A 211 20.33 -31.86 -14.28
N LYS A 212 19.56 -31.73 -13.19
CA LYS A 212 19.96 -32.16 -11.84
C LYS A 212 19.62 -33.63 -11.53
N SER A 213 18.65 -34.23 -12.23
CA SER A 213 18.27 -35.64 -12.03
C SER A 213 19.20 -36.65 -12.71
N MET A 214 19.86 -36.26 -13.82
CA MET A 214 20.80 -37.14 -14.54
C MET A 214 22.04 -37.47 -13.69
N ASP A 215 22.61 -36.48 -12.99
CA ASP A 215 23.77 -36.69 -12.13
C ASP A 215 23.46 -37.67 -10.99
N THR A 216 22.27 -37.58 -10.37
CA THR A 216 21.85 -38.51 -9.30
C THR A 216 21.62 -39.94 -9.81
N ILE A 217 21.04 -40.11 -11.00
CA ILE A 217 20.79 -41.44 -11.59
C ILE A 217 22.12 -42.12 -11.91
N ILE A 218 23.06 -41.42 -12.54
CA ILE A 218 24.39 -41.96 -12.88
C ILE A 218 25.16 -42.35 -11.60
N LEU A 219 25.17 -41.49 -10.57
CA LEU A 219 25.82 -41.79 -9.29
C LEU A 219 25.22 -43.03 -8.60
N SER A 220 23.88 -43.17 -8.61
CA SER A 220 23.21 -44.32 -7.99
C SER A 220 23.49 -45.65 -8.71
N LEU A 221 23.57 -45.63 -10.05
CA LEU A 221 23.90 -46.81 -10.86
C LEU A 221 25.35 -47.27 -10.61
N VAL A 222 26.30 -46.34 -10.60
CA VAL A 222 27.71 -46.64 -10.32
C VAL A 222 27.88 -47.22 -8.93
N ALA A 223 27.24 -46.61 -7.92
CA ALA A 223 27.29 -47.11 -6.54
C ALA A 223 26.73 -48.54 -6.43
N SER A 224 25.59 -48.83 -7.09
CA SER A 224 24.97 -50.16 -7.07
C SER A 224 25.82 -51.23 -7.77
N VAL A 225 26.45 -50.91 -8.90
CA VAL A 225 27.32 -51.88 -9.61
C VAL A 225 28.56 -52.19 -8.77
N CYS A 226 29.14 -51.16 -8.14
CA CYS A 226 30.31 -51.31 -7.29
C CYS A 226 30.02 -52.20 -6.08
N THR A 227 28.89 -51.99 -5.39
CA THR A 227 28.50 -52.83 -4.25
C THR A 227 28.19 -54.27 -4.66
N PHE A 228 27.57 -54.48 -5.83
CA PHE A 228 27.25 -55.82 -6.32
C PHE A 228 28.50 -56.64 -6.67
N LEU A 229 29.49 -56.02 -7.32
CA LEU A 229 30.77 -56.68 -7.62
C LEU A 229 31.56 -57.04 -6.37
N ILE A 230 31.56 -56.15 -5.35
CA ILE A 230 32.18 -56.44 -4.05
C ILE A 230 31.49 -57.62 -3.38
N LEU A 231 30.15 -57.69 -3.42
CA LEU A 231 29.37 -58.76 -2.80
C LEU A 231 29.64 -60.11 -3.49
N ILE A 232 29.68 -60.15 -4.83
CA ILE A 232 30.03 -61.37 -5.58
C ILE A 232 31.46 -61.82 -5.27
N TYR A 233 32.43 -60.89 -5.22
CA TYR A 233 33.81 -61.22 -4.86
C TYR A 233 33.90 -61.82 -3.45
N TRP A 234 33.11 -61.29 -2.50
CA TRP A 234 33.04 -61.78 -1.13
C TRP A 234 32.34 -63.14 -1.01
N LEU A 235 31.34 -63.42 -1.86
CA LEU A 235 30.65 -64.72 -1.92
C LEU A 235 31.45 -65.81 -2.64
N THR A 236 32.30 -65.41 -3.59
CA THR A 236 33.09 -66.34 -4.42
C THR A 236 34.42 -66.73 -3.75
N LYS A 237 34.90 -65.90 -2.82
CA LYS A 237 36.13 -66.13 -2.06
C LYS A 237 35.83 -66.83 -0.74
#